data_AF-A0A383CCJ5-F1
#
_entry.id   AF-A0A383CCJ5-F1
#
_cell.length_a   1.000
_cell.length_b   1.000
_cell.length_c   1.000
_cell.angle_alpha   90.00
_cell.angle_beta   90.00
_cell.angle_gamma   90.00
#
_symmetry.space_group_name_H-M   'P 1'
#
loop_
_entity.id
_entity.type
_entity.pdbx_description
1 polymer ?
#
loop_
_entity_poly.entity_id
_entity_poly.type
_entity_poly.pdbx_seq_one_letter_code
_entity_poly.pdbx_strand_id
1 'polypeptide(L)'
;MSGMPRLTILPLVFLSLIACTAYPVAVAVPVLGIIGEGSEIYEGQTVGLASGSISLTGIVTGTRCHGNYKYTFLSPNGVGSTGLAAIQCQDGRLATIQFTTESSEEGWGFTEDNKGDPFIFTFGKTDSETVEIYKQVMLRKKL
;
A
#
# COMPACT_ATOMS: atom_id res chain seq x y z
N MET A 1 36.87 -1.37 -73.75
CA MET A 1 35.70 -2.07 -73.18
C MET A 1 36.11 -2.63 -71.81
N SER A 2 35.37 -2.24 -70.76
CA SER A 2 35.12 -2.92 -69.46
C SER A 2 36.31 -3.49 -68.65
N GLY A 3 36.52 -3.23 -67.36
CA GLY A 3 35.75 -2.52 -66.33
C GLY A 3 36.50 -2.60 -64.98
N MET A 4 36.44 -1.55 -64.17
CA MET A 4 36.89 -1.57 -62.76
C MET A 4 35.85 -2.26 -61.87
N PRO A 5 36.27 -2.97 -60.81
CA PRO A 5 35.43 -3.17 -59.63
C PRO A 5 35.90 -2.32 -58.44
N ARG A 6 34.88 -1.93 -57.69
CA ARG A 6 34.81 -0.89 -56.67
C ARG A 6 35.41 -1.32 -55.32
N LEU A 7 35.88 -0.31 -54.60
CA LEU A 7 36.18 -0.26 -53.18
C LEU A 7 34.91 -0.50 -52.34
N THR A 8 34.96 -1.39 -51.34
CA THR A 8 33.91 -1.54 -50.32
C THR A 8 34.51 -1.37 -48.93
N ILE A 9 34.20 -0.22 -48.32
CA ILE A 9 34.48 0.12 -46.93
C ILE A 9 33.30 -0.42 -46.11
N LEU A 10 33.57 -1.30 -45.14
CA LEU A 10 32.57 -1.87 -44.22
C LEU A 10 32.50 -0.98 -42.95
N PRO A 11 31.37 -0.35 -42.62
CA PRO A 11 31.26 0.38 -41.35
C PRO A 11 30.87 -0.59 -40.23
N LEU A 12 31.77 -0.77 -39.26
CA LEU A 12 31.48 -1.45 -37.99
C LEU A 12 30.53 -0.56 -37.17
N VAL A 13 29.24 -0.86 -37.22
CA VAL A 13 28.23 -0.26 -36.35
C VAL A 13 28.40 -0.84 -34.95
N PHE A 14 28.94 -0.05 -34.03
CA PHE A 14 29.07 -0.41 -32.62
C PHE A 14 27.68 -0.34 -31.97
N LEU A 15 27.10 -1.53 -31.74
CA LEU A 15 25.80 -1.74 -31.12
C LEU A 15 25.86 -1.35 -29.64
N SER A 16 25.24 -0.22 -29.26
CA SER A 16 25.10 0.17 -27.86
C SER A 16 24.06 -0.71 -27.16
N LEU A 17 24.54 -1.64 -26.32
CA LEU A 17 23.72 -2.40 -25.39
C LEU A 17 23.19 -1.47 -24.29
N ILE A 18 21.95 -0.98 -24.46
CA ILE A 18 21.19 -0.34 -23.38
C ILE A 18 20.69 -1.46 -22.46
N ALA A 19 21.40 -1.70 -21.37
CA ALA A 19 20.92 -2.55 -20.28
C ALA A 19 19.80 -1.80 -19.54
N CYS A 20 18.54 -2.12 -19.87
CA CYS A 20 17.39 -1.68 -19.11
C CYS A 20 17.35 -2.48 -17.79
N THR A 21 17.97 -1.97 -16.73
CA THR A 21 17.85 -2.57 -15.40
C THR A 21 16.41 -2.35 -14.93
N ALA A 22 15.61 -3.41 -14.90
CA ALA A 22 14.27 -3.41 -14.34
C ALA A 22 14.37 -3.15 -12.82
N TYR A 23 14.21 -1.89 -12.42
CA TYR A 23 14.01 -1.56 -11.02
C TYR A 23 12.67 -2.17 -10.57
N PRO A 24 12.59 -2.82 -9.40
CA PRO A 24 11.31 -3.26 -8.87
C PRO A 24 10.41 -2.04 -8.70
N VAL A 25 9.35 -1.98 -9.50
CA VAL A 25 8.35 -0.91 -9.44
C VAL A 25 7.62 -1.05 -8.12
N ALA A 26 7.75 -0.06 -7.24
CA ALA A 26 6.94 0.00 -6.03
C ALA A 26 5.46 0.11 -6.42
N VAL A 27 4.61 -0.73 -5.83
CA VAL A 27 3.17 -0.72 -6.10
C VAL A 27 2.51 0.25 -5.13
N ALA A 28 1.67 1.14 -5.65
CA ALA A 28 0.82 2.01 -4.86
C ALA A 28 -0.56 1.37 -4.70
N VAL A 29 -0.99 1.10 -3.46
CA VAL A 29 -2.29 0.50 -3.15
C VAL A 29 -3.13 1.48 -2.35
N PRO A 30 -4.34 1.86 -2.79
CA PRO A 30 -5.23 2.72 -2.03
C PRO A 30 -5.60 2.12 -0.67
N VAL A 31 -5.65 2.96 0.35
CA VAL A 31 -6.03 2.60 1.71
C VAL A 31 -7.07 3.58 2.22
N LEU A 32 -8.12 3.04 2.82
CA LEU A 32 -9.11 3.80 3.57
C LEU A 32 -8.95 3.50 5.06
N GLY A 33 -9.25 4.47 5.90
CA GLY A 33 -9.19 4.33 7.35
C GLY A 33 -10.36 5.00 8.03
N ILE A 34 -10.75 4.47 9.18
CA ILE A 34 -11.67 5.14 10.11
C ILE A 34 -10.96 5.16 11.46
N ILE A 35 -10.75 6.35 12.00
CA ILE A 35 -10.00 6.57 13.24
C ILE A 35 -10.88 7.35 14.21
N GLY A 36 -10.94 6.92 15.46
CA GLY A 36 -11.87 7.47 16.46
C GLY A 36 -13.24 6.82 16.43
N GLU A 37 -14.26 7.58 16.80
CA GLU A 37 -15.64 7.09 16.96
C GLU A 37 -16.40 6.84 15.64
N GLY A 38 -15.72 6.89 14.50
CA GLY A 38 -16.33 6.58 13.21
C GLY A 38 -16.92 7.77 12.46
N SER A 39 -16.63 9.00 12.90
CA SER A 39 -17.09 10.24 12.27
C SER A 39 -16.18 10.77 11.16
N GLU A 40 -14.97 10.23 11.03
CA GLU A 40 -13.96 10.68 10.06
C GLU A 40 -13.44 9.51 9.24
N ILE A 41 -13.41 9.70 7.92
CA ILE A 41 -12.73 8.82 6.97
C ILE A 41 -11.36 9.41 6.64
N TYR A 42 -10.37 8.54 6.57
CA TYR A 42 -9.01 8.84 6.14
C TYR A 42 -8.75 8.15 4.81
N GLU A 43 -8.18 8.87 3.85
CA GLU A 43 -7.80 8.32 2.55
C GLU A 43 -6.30 8.41 2.35
N GLY A 44 -5.76 7.44 1.61
CA GLY A 44 -4.39 7.53 1.13
C GLY A 44 -3.94 6.25 0.47
N GLN A 45 -2.68 5.89 0.65
CA GLN A 45 -2.08 4.76 -0.05
C GLN A 45 -0.91 4.16 0.71
N THR A 46 -0.65 2.89 0.45
CA THR A 46 0.65 2.27 0.71
C THR A 46 1.54 2.37 -0.53
N VAL A 47 2.85 2.39 -0.34
CA VAL A 47 3.84 2.27 -1.41
C VAL A 47 4.89 1.26 -0.98
N GLY A 48 4.97 0.14 -1.70
CA GLY A 48 5.91 -0.93 -1.38
C GLY A 48 5.54 -2.28 -2.00
N LEU A 49 6.14 -3.34 -1.46
CA LEU A 49 5.82 -4.74 -1.79
C LEU A 49 5.52 -5.48 -0.47
N ALA A 50 6.42 -6.35 -0.02
CA ALA A 50 6.33 -7.04 1.27
C ALA A 50 6.51 -6.12 2.49
N SER A 51 7.03 -4.91 2.28
CA SER A 51 7.09 -3.83 3.24
C SER A 51 7.11 -2.50 2.50
N GLY A 52 6.71 -1.43 3.18
CA GLY A 52 6.67 -0.11 2.57
C GLY A 52 6.16 0.96 3.51
N SER A 53 5.90 2.13 2.94
CA SER A 53 5.33 3.27 3.65
C SER A 53 3.81 3.31 3.50
N ILE A 54 3.12 3.85 4.50
CA ILE A 54 1.69 4.19 4.46
C ILE A 54 1.55 5.68 4.69
N SER A 55 0.67 6.34 3.94
CA SER A 55 0.25 7.72 4.20
C SER A 55 -1.26 7.83 4.08
N LEU A 56 -1.88 8.54 5.03
CA LEU A 56 -3.32 8.77 5.13
C LEU A 56 -3.59 10.23 5.45
N THR A 57 -4.73 10.77 5.01
CA THR A 57 -5.21 12.10 5.36
C THR A 57 -6.71 12.05 5.66
N GLY A 58 -7.12 12.63 6.79
CA GLY A 58 -8.53 12.77 7.13
C GLY A 58 -9.24 13.71 6.16
N ILE A 59 -10.37 13.27 5.58
CA ILE A 59 -11.10 14.02 4.56
C ILE A 59 -11.63 15.35 5.11
N VAL A 60 -12.20 15.34 6.31
CA VAL A 60 -12.82 16.54 6.91
C VAL A 60 -11.80 17.30 7.74
N THR A 61 -10.99 16.59 8.53
CA THR A 61 -10.06 17.20 9.47
C THR A 61 -8.75 17.67 8.84
N GLY A 62 -8.36 17.08 7.70
CA GLY A 62 -7.05 17.30 7.09
C GLY A 62 -5.88 16.71 7.90
N THR A 63 -6.16 15.97 8.97
CA THR A 63 -5.14 15.35 9.83
C THR A 63 -4.34 14.34 9.01
N ARG A 64 -3.02 14.49 8.96
CA ARG A 64 -2.16 13.54 8.23
C ARG A 64 -1.63 12.47 9.16
N CYS A 65 -1.58 11.24 8.66
CA CYS A 65 -0.92 10.12 9.30
C CYS A 65 0.10 9.48 8.36
N HIS A 66 1.24 9.09 8.91
CA HIS A 66 2.31 8.43 8.18
C HIS A 66 2.82 7.23 8.96
N GLY A 67 3.32 6.24 8.26
CA GLY A 67 3.75 5.00 8.88
C GLY A 67 4.47 4.07 7.94
N ASN A 68 4.76 2.88 8.44
CA ASN A 68 5.33 1.79 7.66
C ASN A 68 4.53 0.51 7.91
N TYR A 69 4.55 -0.38 6.93
CA TYR A 69 3.99 -1.71 7.06
C TYR A 69 5.00 -2.77 6.66
N LYS A 70 4.78 -3.98 7.17
CA LYS A 70 5.54 -5.17 6.81
C LYS A 70 4.67 -6.41 6.96
N TYR A 71 4.67 -7.26 5.94
CA TYR A 71 4.13 -8.61 6.06
C TYR A 71 4.97 -9.46 7.03
N THR A 72 4.31 -10.09 7.99
CA THR A 72 4.89 -11.07 8.91
C THR A 72 4.75 -12.48 8.37
N PHE A 73 3.74 -12.73 7.53
CA PHE A 73 3.52 -13.97 6.81
C PHE A 73 2.90 -13.66 5.45
N LEU A 74 3.44 -14.28 4.39
CA LEU A 74 2.93 -14.18 3.03
C LEU A 74 2.43 -15.55 2.58
N SER A 75 1.14 -15.65 2.26
CA SER A 75 0.60 -16.85 1.66
C SER A 75 0.86 -16.85 0.14
N PRO A 76 0.99 -18.04 -0.50
CA PRO A 76 1.26 -18.12 -1.94
C PRO A 76 0.21 -17.42 -2.83
N ASN A 77 -1.04 -17.36 -2.37
CA ASN A 77 -2.16 -16.82 -3.14
C ASN A 77 -2.62 -15.44 -2.63
N GLY A 78 -1.83 -14.80 -1.77
CA GLY A 78 -2.20 -13.55 -1.11
C GLY A 78 -3.20 -13.74 0.04
N VAL A 79 -4.22 -14.60 -0.09
CA VAL A 79 -5.28 -14.83 0.91
C VAL A 79 -4.72 -15.29 2.26
N GLY A 80 -5.10 -14.63 3.36
CA GLY A 80 -4.67 -14.98 4.72
C GLY A 80 -3.21 -14.63 5.02
N SER A 81 -2.57 -13.81 4.19
CA SER A 81 -1.31 -13.17 4.56
C SER A 81 -1.55 -12.23 5.74
N THR A 82 -0.55 -12.07 6.59
CA THR A 82 -0.65 -11.18 7.77
C THR A 82 0.53 -10.24 7.85
N GLY A 83 0.34 -9.12 8.52
CA GLY A 83 1.40 -8.16 8.76
C GLY A 83 1.08 -7.17 9.86
N LEU A 84 2.02 -6.26 10.05
CA LEU A 84 1.93 -5.17 11.00
C LEU A 84 2.08 -3.84 10.27
N ALA A 85 1.27 -2.87 10.63
CA ALA A 85 1.40 -1.47 10.22
C ALA A 85 1.57 -0.60 11.47
N ALA A 86 2.63 0.20 11.52
CA ALA A 86 2.86 1.19 12.58
C ALA A 86 2.60 2.58 12.01
N ILE A 87 1.61 3.28 12.57
CA ILE A 87 1.11 4.56 12.06
C ILE A 87 1.16 5.62 13.15
N GLN A 88 1.58 6.83 12.78
CA GLN A 88 1.57 8.02 13.60
C GLN A 88 0.81 9.15 12.89
N CYS A 89 -0.11 9.79 13.61
CA CYS A 89 -0.88 10.94 13.13
C CYS A 89 -0.36 12.26 13.73
N GLN A 90 -0.57 13.37 13.01
CA GLN A 90 -0.17 14.71 13.42
C GLN A 90 -0.84 15.19 14.70
N ASP A 91 -2.01 14.64 15.05
CA ASP A 91 -2.74 14.92 16.28
C ASP A 91 -2.25 14.10 17.50
N GLY A 92 -1.12 13.40 17.34
CA GLY A 92 -0.45 12.62 18.39
C GLY A 92 -0.98 11.20 18.57
N ARG A 93 -1.91 10.72 17.72
CA ARG A 93 -2.32 9.31 17.72
C ARG A 93 -1.20 8.40 17.22
N LEU A 94 -1.05 7.25 17.88
CA LEU A 94 -0.10 6.19 17.55
C LEU A 94 -0.84 4.85 17.55
N ALA A 95 -0.67 4.07 16.49
CA ALA A 95 -1.30 2.75 16.37
C ALA A 95 -0.32 1.73 15.79
N THR A 96 -0.30 0.53 16.36
CA THR A 96 0.29 -0.66 15.72
C THR A 96 -0.85 -1.63 15.40
N ILE A 97 -1.06 -1.85 14.12
CA ILE A 97 -2.24 -2.53 13.59
C ILE A 97 -1.80 -3.85 12.99
N GLN A 98 -2.38 -4.93 13.49
CA GLN A 98 -2.28 -6.21 12.80
C GLN A 98 -3.31 -6.24 11.68
N PHE A 99 -2.85 -6.62 10.48
CA PHE A 99 -3.71 -6.74 9.32
C PHE A 99 -3.68 -8.15 8.75
N THR A 100 -4.78 -8.50 8.11
CA THR A 100 -4.93 -9.72 7.33
C THR A 100 -5.41 -9.38 5.94
N THR A 101 -5.09 -10.23 4.98
CA THR A 101 -5.47 -10.06 3.60
C THR A 101 -6.57 -11.04 3.21
N GLU A 102 -7.50 -10.57 2.38
CA GLU A 102 -8.54 -11.37 1.75
C GLU A 102 -8.14 -11.79 0.34
N SER A 103 -7.25 -11.02 -0.30
CA SER A 103 -6.58 -11.34 -1.56
C SER A 103 -5.18 -10.68 -1.58
N SER A 104 -4.48 -10.66 -2.72
CA SER A 104 -3.25 -9.86 -2.84
C SER A 104 -3.48 -8.34 -2.81
N GLU A 105 -4.71 -7.90 -3.07
CA GLU A 105 -5.09 -6.49 -3.26
C GLU A 105 -6.18 -6.03 -2.29
N GLU A 106 -6.70 -6.93 -1.45
CA GLU A 106 -7.77 -6.65 -0.51
C GLU A 106 -7.44 -7.14 0.90
N GLY A 107 -7.89 -6.38 1.90
CA GLY A 107 -7.76 -6.77 3.30
C GLY A 107 -8.08 -5.64 4.25
N TRP A 108 -7.87 -5.91 5.53
CA TRP A 108 -8.20 -4.99 6.61
C TRP A 108 -7.35 -5.24 7.85
N GLY A 109 -7.27 -4.23 8.69
CA GLY A 109 -6.59 -4.29 9.98
C GLY A 109 -7.30 -3.42 11.00
N PHE A 110 -7.26 -3.82 12.27
CA PHE A 110 -7.91 -3.12 13.36
C PHE A 110 -7.05 -3.11 14.62
N THR A 111 -7.09 -2.00 15.36
CA THR A 111 -6.54 -1.88 16.71
C THR A 111 -7.22 -0.74 17.46
N GLU A 112 -6.76 -0.47 18.68
CA GLU A 112 -6.97 0.82 19.35
C GLU A 112 -5.67 1.62 19.30
N ASP A 113 -5.78 2.94 19.12
CA ASP A 113 -4.62 3.81 19.23
C ASP A 113 -4.21 4.03 20.70
N ASN A 114 -3.13 4.79 20.90
CA ASN A 114 -2.62 5.15 22.22
C ASN A 114 -3.58 6.00 23.09
N LYS A 115 -4.71 6.47 22.54
CA LYS A 115 -5.77 7.18 23.25
C LYS A 115 -6.96 6.27 23.59
N GLY A 116 -6.92 5.00 23.17
CA GLY A 116 -7.99 4.02 23.35
C GLY A 116 -9.06 4.10 22.26
N ASP A 117 -8.85 4.91 21.23
CA ASP A 117 -9.82 5.11 20.17
C ASP A 117 -9.67 4.03 19.08
N PRO A 118 -10.78 3.57 18.47
CA PRO A 118 -10.74 2.62 17.37
C PRO A 118 -9.89 3.12 16.21
N PHE A 119 -9.08 2.24 15.63
CA PHE A 119 -8.32 2.51 14.42
C PHE A 119 -8.47 1.31 13.48
N ILE A 120 -9.24 1.50 12.41
CA ILE A 120 -9.38 0.52 11.33
C ILE A 120 -8.77 1.08 10.05
N PHE A 121 -8.17 0.19 9.25
CA PHE A 121 -7.93 0.45 7.85
C PHE A 121 -8.37 -0.72 6.98
N THR A 122 -8.64 -0.41 5.72
CA THR A 122 -8.98 -1.34 4.66
C THR A 122 -8.19 -0.97 3.40
N PHE A 123 -7.95 -1.94 2.54
CA PHE A 123 -7.41 -1.72 1.20
C PHE A 123 -8.16 -2.62 0.22
N GLY A 124 -8.30 -2.15 -1.01
CA GLY A 124 -9.15 -2.80 -2.02
C GLY A 124 -10.65 -2.80 -1.68
N LYS A 125 -11.10 -1.93 -0.76
CA LYS A 125 -12.50 -1.78 -0.35
C LYS A 125 -12.99 -0.37 -0.69
N THR A 126 -14.30 -0.24 -0.88
CA THR A 126 -14.99 1.06 -0.97
C THR A 126 -15.23 1.67 0.40
N ASP A 127 -15.60 2.95 0.44
CA ASP A 127 -16.01 3.64 1.68
C ASP A 127 -17.15 2.92 2.37
N SER A 128 -18.17 2.50 1.62
CA SER A 128 -19.35 1.81 2.16
C SER A 128 -18.96 0.48 2.81
N GLU A 129 -18.10 -0.30 2.16
CA GLU A 129 -17.60 -1.55 2.73
C GLU A 129 -16.74 -1.29 3.98
N THR A 130 -15.91 -0.25 3.95
CA THR A 130 -15.06 0.14 5.09
C THR A 130 -15.88 0.53 6.30
N VAL A 131 -16.95 1.32 6.10
CA VAL A 131 -17.91 1.68 7.15
C VAL A 131 -18.63 0.45 7.69
N GLU A 132 -19.01 -0.51 6.83
CA GLU A 132 -19.66 -1.73 7.29
C GLU A 132 -18.70 -2.60 8.12
N ILE A 133 -17.45 -2.79 7.67
CA ILE A 133 -16.43 -3.52 8.44
C ILE A 133 -16.22 -2.84 9.80
N TYR A 134 -16.09 -1.51 9.84
CA TYR A 134 -15.99 -0.75 11.10
C TYR A 134 -17.16 -1.06 12.04
N LYS A 135 -18.41 -0.97 11.55
CA LYS A 135 -19.59 -1.27 12.36
C LYS A 135 -19.58 -2.69 12.90
N GLN A 136 -19.23 -3.68 12.08
CA GLN A 136 -19.15 -5.09 12.50
C GLN A 136 -18.09 -5.30 13.58
N VAL A 137 -16.91 -4.70 13.44
CA VAL A 137 -15.84 -4.77 14.44
C VAL A 137 -16.28 -4.13 15.76
N MET A 138 -16.89 -2.95 15.69
CA MET A 138 -17.37 -2.23 16.88
C MET A 138 -18.53 -2.93 17.58
N LEU A 139 -19.42 -3.59 16.84
CA LEU A 139 -20.49 -4.43 17.41
C LEU A 139 -19.93 -5.62 18.17
N ARG A 140 -18.92 -6.32 17.61
CA ARG A 140 -18.28 -7.47 18.26
C ARG A 140 -17.53 -7.11 19.53
N LYS A 141 -17.01 -5.88 19.65
CA LYS A 141 -16.35 -5.40 20.88
C LYS A 141 -17.31 -5.09 22.04
N LYS A 142 -18.58 -4.84 21.75
CA LYS A 142 -19.61 -4.54 22.76
C LYS A 142 -20.23 -5.81 23.37
N LEU A 143 -19.95 -6.97 22.79
CA LEU A 143 -20.39 -8.29 23.25
C LEU A 143 -19.29 -8.92 24.11
#